data_AF-A0A816HMV2-F1
#
_entry.id   AF-A0A816HMV2-F1
#
_cell.length_a   1.000
_cell.length_b   1.000
_cell.length_c   1.000
_cell.angle_alpha   90.00
_cell.angle_beta   90.00
_cell.angle_gamma   90.00
#
_symmetry.space_group_name_H-M   'P 1'
#
loop_
_entity.id
_entity.type
_entity.pdbx_description
1 polymer ?
#
loop_
_entity_poly.entity_id
_entity_poly.type
_entity_poly.pdbx_seq_one_letter_code
_entity_poly.pdbx_strand_id
1 'polypeptide(L)'
;CINKRLIPFIDKYHYDGNYLFWPDSASSHYSKVVQEHLNKKNISFISRDDNPPNVPQVRPIERVWSVLEQKIYANNWEAKNADHLIRRIKQKAKELDQPTLQAMMEGVRKKLRSMWRDGLYSVC
;
A
#
# COMPACT_ATOMS: atom_id res chain seq x y z
N CYS A 1 -5.44 -4.89 -12.54
CA CYS A 1 -4.67 -3.85 -11.82
C CYS A 1 -3.24 -3.75 -12.35
N ILE A 2 -2.47 -4.84 -12.29
CA ILE A 2 -1.03 -4.87 -12.62
C ILE A 2 -0.71 -4.33 -14.03
N ASN A 3 -1.23 -4.96 -15.09
CA ASN A 3 -0.91 -4.57 -16.47
C ASN A 3 -1.36 -3.16 -16.86
N LYS A 4 -2.52 -2.73 -16.34
CA LYS A 4 -3.14 -1.44 -16.74
C LYS A 4 -2.68 -0.26 -15.89
N ARG A 5 -2.05 -0.50 -14.74
CA ARG A 5 -1.72 0.56 -13.76
C ARG A 5 -0.30 0.44 -13.22
N LEU A 6 0.03 -0.69 -12.59
CA LEU A 6 1.32 -0.85 -11.91
C LEU A 6 2.48 -0.83 -12.91
N ILE A 7 2.40 -1.62 -13.99
CA ILE A 7 3.48 -1.69 -14.99
C ILE A 7 3.73 -0.31 -15.64
N PRO A 8 2.71 0.38 -16.20
CA PRO A 8 2.93 1.72 -16.74
C PRO A 8 3.47 2.74 -15.73
N PHE A 9 3.12 2.60 -14.44
CA PHE A 9 3.63 3.46 -13.39
C PHE A 9 5.12 3.22 -13.12
N ILE A 10 5.52 1.95 -13.00
CA ILE A 10 6.92 1.55 -12.83
C ILE A 10 7.74 2.00 -14.04
N ASP A 11 7.29 1.68 -15.26
CA ASP A 11 8.00 2.04 -16.49
C ASP A 11 8.19 3.57 -16.62
N LYS A 12 7.26 4.35 -16.08
CA LYS A 12 7.32 5.82 -16.14
C LYS A 12 8.24 6.43 -15.07
N TYR A 13 8.24 5.90 -13.85
CA TYR A 13 8.87 6.57 -12.70
C TYR A 13 10.02 5.80 -12.05
N HIS A 14 10.17 4.50 -12.35
CA HIS A 14 11.11 3.57 -11.72
C HIS A 14 11.74 2.61 -12.74
N TYR A 15 11.96 3.10 -13.97
CA TYR A 15 12.53 2.30 -15.07
C TYR A 15 13.96 1.82 -14.79
N ASP A 16 14.66 2.48 -13.87
CA ASP A 16 16.01 2.13 -13.40
C ASP A 16 16.03 0.85 -12.55
N GLY A 17 14.85 0.32 -12.20
CA GLY A 17 14.71 -0.88 -11.37
C GLY A 17 15.00 -0.63 -9.88
N ASN A 18 15.24 0.62 -9.46
CA ASN A 18 15.56 0.94 -8.07
C ASN A 18 14.28 1.11 -7.24
N TYR A 19 13.52 0.02 -7.12
CA TYR A 19 12.30 -0.03 -6.33
C TYR A 19 12.06 -1.44 -5.79
N LEU A 20 11.21 -1.53 -4.77
CA LEU A 20 10.66 -2.79 -4.27
C LEU A 20 9.15 -2.63 -4.15
N PHE A 21 8.40 -3.41 -4.91
CA PHE A 21 6.94 -3.36 -4.87
C PHE A 21 6.42 -4.05 -3.62
N TRP A 22 5.72 -3.31 -2.75
CA TRP A 22 5.09 -3.86 -1.56
C TRP A 22 3.57 -3.90 -1.74
N PRO A 23 2.98 -5.06 -2.10
CA PRO A 23 1.53 -5.20 -2.20
C PRO A 23 0.87 -5.20 -0.81
N ASP A 24 -0.42 -4.85 -0.76
CA ASP A 24 -1.24 -5.06 0.43
C ASP A 24 -1.42 -6.57 0.71
N SER A 25 -1.94 -6.92 1.89
CA SER A 25 -2.10 -8.32 2.30
C SER A 25 -3.30 -9.06 1.68
N ALA A 26 -3.92 -8.53 0.62
CA ALA A 26 -4.96 -9.25 -0.09
C ALA A 26 -4.42 -10.56 -0.68
N SER A 27 -5.10 -11.67 -0.42
CA SER A 27 -4.67 -13.01 -0.83
C SER A 27 -4.44 -13.12 -2.34
N SER A 28 -5.22 -12.39 -3.15
CA SER A 28 -5.12 -12.35 -4.61
C SER A 28 -3.77 -11.81 -5.10
N HIS A 29 -3.17 -10.84 -4.40
CA HIS A 29 -1.85 -10.28 -4.73
C HIS A 29 -0.71 -11.29 -4.53
N TYR A 30 -0.94 -12.30 -3.69
CA TYR A 30 0.01 -13.37 -3.40
C TYR A 30 -0.36 -14.70 -4.07
N SER A 31 -1.34 -14.70 -4.98
CA SER A 31 -1.64 -15.91 -5.76
C SER A 31 -0.46 -16.30 -6.65
N LYS A 32 -0.28 -17.60 -6.90
CA LYS A 32 0.79 -18.13 -7.75
C LYS A 32 0.83 -17.44 -9.11
N VAL A 33 -0.33 -17.28 -9.74
CA VAL A 33 -0.49 -16.62 -11.05
C VAL A 33 0.01 -15.17 -11.02
N VAL A 34 -0.28 -14.41 -9.96
CA VAL A 34 0.18 -13.02 -9.82
C VAL A 34 1.68 -12.97 -9.61
N GLN A 35 2.23 -13.81 -8.74
CA GLN A 35 3.67 -13.86 -8.48
C GLN A 35 4.47 -14.25 -9.73
N GLU A 36 4.04 -15.28 -10.46
CA GLU A 36 4.63 -15.69 -11.75
C GLU A 36 4.59 -14.54 -12.77
N HIS A 37 3.49 -13.79 -12.80
CA HIS A 37 3.35 -12.65 -13.70
C HIS A 37 4.27 -11.49 -13.32
N LEU A 38 4.44 -11.18 -12.03
CA LEU A 38 5.40 -10.17 -11.55
C LEU A 38 6.84 -10.58 -11.87
N ASN A 39 7.18 -11.85 -11.64
CA ASN A 39 8.49 -12.42 -11.98
C ASN A 39 8.78 -12.34 -13.48
N LYS A 40 7.82 -12.72 -14.33
CA LYS A 40 7.94 -12.62 -15.80
C LYS A 40 8.17 -11.17 -16.27
N LYS A 41 7.72 -10.19 -15.48
CA LYS A 41 7.89 -8.76 -15.75
C LYS A 41 9.12 -8.16 -15.06
N ASN A 42 9.96 -8.97 -14.42
CA ASN A 42 11.14 -8.53 -13.65
C ASN A 42 10.79 -7.47 -12.59
N ILE A 43 9.63 -7.60 -11.97
CA ILE A 43 9.19 -6.71 -10.89
C ILE A 43 9.64 -7.32 -9.57
N SER A 44 10.56 -6.66 -8.86
CA SER A 44 10.91 -7.04 -7.49
C SER A 44 9.76 -6.71 -6.54
N PHE A 45 9.35 -7.67 -5.71
CA PHE A 45 8.26 -7.48 -4.75
C PHE A 45 8.52 -8.16 -3.41
N ILE A 46 7.82 -7.68 -2.36
CA ILE A 46 7.86 -8.29 -1.03
C ILE A 46 7.01 -9.56 -1.03
N SER A 47 7.61 -10.69 -0.65
CA SER A 47 6.94 -11.99 -0.56
C SER A 47 5.89 -12.01 0.55
N ARG A 48 5.08 -13.08 0.62
CA ARG A 48 4.11 -13.22 1.71
C ARG A 48 4.81 -13.38 3.06
N ASP A 49 5.90 -14.13 3.09
CA ASP A 49 6.64 -14.45 4.31
C ASP A 49 7.34 -13.20 4.86
N ASP A 50 7.73 -12.27 3.98
CA ASP A 50 8.31 -10.98 4.33
C ASP A 50 7.26 -9.88 4.61
N ASN A 51 5.96 -10.18 4.47
CA ASN A 51 4.85 -9.26 4.76
C ASN A 51 3.89 -9.83 5.82
N PRO A 52 4.34 -10.04 7.07
CA PRO A 52 3.53 -10.67 8.10
C PRO A 52 2.27 -9.84 8.44
N PRO A 53 1.10 -10.48 8.66
CA PRO A 53 -0.16 -9.77 8.86
C PRO A 53 -0.29 -9.14 10.26
N ASN A 54 0.45 -9.63 11.25
CA ASN A 54 0.37 -9.23 12.65
C ASN A 54 1.21 -7.98 13.00
N VAL A 55 1.72 -7.25 12.00
CA VAL A 55 2.55 -6.05 12.20
C VAL A 55 2.01 -4.80 11.47
N PRO A 56 0.71 -4.46 11.61
CA PRO A 56 0.10 -3.34 10.86
C PRO A 56 0.78 -1.99 11.10
N GLN A 57 1.39 -1.77 12.26
CA GLN A 57 2.05 -0.52 12.66
C GLN A 57 3.29 -0.15 11.82
N VAL A 58 3.84 -1.11 11.08
CA VAL A 58 4.97 -0.90 10.14
C VAL A 58 4.58 -0.99 8.67
N ARG A 59 3.29 -1.21 8.36
CA ARG A 59 2.78 -1.26 6.98
C ARG A 59 2.11 0.08 6.62
N PRO A 60 2.76 0.95 5.83
CA PRO A 60 2.22 2.28 5.53
C PRO A 60 0.87 2.25 4.83
N ILE A 61 0.59 1.21 4.05
CA ILE A 61 -0.67 1.04 3.33
C ILE A 61 -1.88 1.03 4.28
N GLU A 62 -1.73 0.49 5.49
CA GLU A 62 -2.80 0.52 6.50
C GLU A 62 -3.13 1.95 6.93
N ARG A 63 -2.10 2.77 7.11
CA ARG A 63 -2.29 4.20 7.41
C ARG A 63 -2.91 4.96 6.24
N VAL A 64 -2.56 4.61 5.00
CA VAL A 64 -3.19 5.17 3.80
C VAL A 64 -4.69 4.85 3.80
N TRP A 65 -5.07 3.60 4.10
CA TRP A 65 -6.47 3.21 4.22
C TRP A 65 -7.20 3.97 5.33
N SER A 66 -6.61 4.08 6.53
CA SER A 66 -7.23 4.83 7.63
C SER A 66 -7.45 6.31 7.28
N VAL A 67 -6.47 6.98 6.66
CA VAL A 67 -6.62 8.39 6.26
C VAL A 67 -7.68 8.54 5.16
N LEU A 68 -7.72 7.60 4.20
CA LEU A 68 -8.72 7.62 3.15
C LEU A 68 -10.13 7.42 3.72
N GLU A 69 -10.31 6.47 4.64
CA GLU A 69 -11.56 6.19 5.33
C GLU A 69 -12.07 7.42 6.10
N GLN A 70 -11.20 8.05 6.90
CA GLN A 70 -11.51 9.30 7.59
C GLN A 70 -12.00 10.39 6.62
N LYS A 71 -11.35 10.55 5.46
CA LYS A 71 -11.77 11.53 4.44
C LYS A 71 -13.09 11.16 3.76
N ILE A 72 -13.38 9.87 3.57
CA ILE A 72 -14.62 9.39 2.95
C ILE A 72 -15.81 9.73 3.84
N TYR A 73 -15.73 9.36 5.12
CA TYR A 73 -16.81 9.44 6.10
C TYR A 73 -16.84 10.74 6.92
N ALA A 74 -15.93 11.69 6.66
CA ALA A 74 -15.93 13.01 7.29
C ALA A 74 -17.31 13.69 7.21
N ASN A 75 -17.68 14.41 8.28
CA ASN A 75 -18.96 15.11 8.43
C ASN A 75 -20.19 14.19 8.37
N ASN A 76 -20.11 12.99 8.96
CA ASN A 76 -21.20 12.01 8.96
C ASN A 76 -21.71 11.69 7.55
N TRP A 77 -20.80 11.64 6.57
CA TRP A 77 -21.17 11.30 5.21
C TRP A 77 -21.50 9.81 5.10
N GLU A 78 -22.60 9.47 4.45
CA GLU A 78 -23.02 8.08 4.24
C GLU A 78 -23.28 7.78 2.76
N ALA A 79 -23.00 6.53 2.37
CA ALA A 79 -23.24 6.05 1.02
C ALA A 79 -24.71 5.62 0.85
N LYS A 80 -25.35 6.06 -0.23
CA LYS A 80 -26.73 5.65 -0.59
C LYS A 80 -26.76 4.31 -1.33
N ASN A 81 -25.67 4.00 -2.01
CA ASN A 81 -25.45 2.78 -2.79
C ASN A 81 -23.95 2.66 -3.12
N ALA A 82 -23.57 1.52 -3.72
CA ALA A 82 -22.19 1.23 -4.09
C ALA A 82 -21.60 2.28 -5.05
N ASP A 83 -22.35 2.76 -6.04
CA ASP A 83 -21.85 3.77 -6.99
C ASP A 83 -21.60 5.13 -6.34
N HIS A 84 -22.41 5.52 -5.36
CA HIS A 84 -22.17 6.70 -4.54
C HIS A 84 -20.85 6.57 -3.76
N LEU A 85 -20.62 5.41 -3.14
CA LEU A 85 -19.39 5.11 -2.42
C LEU A 85 -18.17 5.10 -3.35
N ILE A 86 -18.23 4.43 -4.50
CA ILE A 86 -17.13 4.35 -5.46
C ILE A 86 -16.74 5.75 -5.95
N ARG A 87 -17.72 6.62 -6.23
CA ARG A 87 -17.44 8.01 -6.63
C ARG A 87 -16.76 8.79 -5.52
N ARG A 88 -17.23 8.65 -4.27
CA ARG A 88 -16.64 9.29 -3.09
C ARG A 88 -15.20 8.81 -2.85
N ILE A 89 -14.95 7.50 -2.91
CA ILE A 89 -13.61 6.91 -2.79
C ILE A 89 -12.67 7.51 -3.84
N LYS A 90 -13.07 7.52 -5.12
CA LYS A 90 -12.26 8.09 -6.21
C LYS A 90 -11.98 9.58 -6.01
N GLN A 91 -12.96 10.35 -5.51
CA GLN A 91 -12.79 11.76 -5.20
C GLN A 91 -11.78 11.96 -4.07
N LYS A 92 -11.96 11.26 -2.94
CA LYS A 92 -11.12 11.40 -1.74
C LYS A 92 -9.71 10.85 -1.91
N ALA A 93 -9.54 9.80 -2.72
CA ALA A 93 -8.23 9.29 -3.06
C ALA A 93 -7.38 10.31 -3.85
N LYS A 94 -8.00 11.19 -4.65
CA LYS A 94 -7.27 12.27 -5.36
C LYS A 94 -6.81 13.40 -4.44
N GLU A 95 -7.38 13.50 -3.24
CA GLU A 95 -6.98 14.47 -2.21
C GLU A 95 -5.80 13.96 -1.38
N LEU A 96 -5.34 12.71 -1.58
CA LEU A 96 -4.11 12.20 -0.99
C LEU A 96 -2.95 12.66 -1.86
N ASP A 97 -2.21 13.66 -1.37
CA ASP A 97 -1.08 14.24 -2.06
C ASP A 97 0.20 13.39 -1.88
N GLN A 98 1.08 13.48 -2.88
CA GLN A 98 2.32 12.71 -2.92
C GLN A 98 3.23 12.94 -1.70
N PRO A 99 3.45 14.19 -1.21
CA PRO A 99 4.28 14.43 -0.03
C PRO A 99 3.76 13.68 1.22
N THR A 100 2.45 13.71 1.45
CA THR A 100 1.83 12.98 2.57
C THR A 100 2.08 11.47 2.46
N LEU A 101 1.91 10.90 1.27
CA LEU A 101 2.16 9.47 1.04
C LEU A 101 3.63 9.09 1.22
N GLN A 102 4.55 9.94 0.77
CA GLN A 102 6.00 9.74 0.93
C GLN A 102 6.42 9.80 2.40
N ALA A 103 5.90 10.77 3.16
CA ALA A 103 6.16 10.88 4.60
C ALA A 103 5.72 9.63 5.39
N MET A 104 4.66 8.94 4.95
CA MET A 104 4.25 7.66 5.55
C MET A 104 5.27 6.53 5.33
N MET A 105 6.04 6.57 4.24
CA MET A 105 7.07 5.58 3.89
C MET A 105 8.41 5.85 4.59
N GLU A 106 8.78 7.11 4.82
CA GLU A 106 10.09 7.50 5.37
C GLU A 106 10.41 6.83 6.72
N GLY A 107 9.40 6.65 7.58
CA GLY A 107 9.55 6.06 8.91
C GLY A 107 9.72 4.54 8.94
N VAL A 108 9.43 3.84 7.84
CA VAL A 108 9.35 2.36 7.82
C VAL A 108 10.66 1.71 8.27
N ARG A 109 11.78 2.10 7.66
CA ARG A 109 13.09 1.49 7.96
C ARG A 109 13.49 1.66 9.42
N LYS A 110 13.20 2.83 10.01
CA LYS A 110 13.47 3.10 11.42
C LYS A 110 12.62 2.21 12.32
N LYS A 111 11.33 2.07 12.01
CA LYS A 111 10.43 1.20 12.77
C LYS A 111 10.84 -0.27 12.69
N LEU A 112 11.15 -0.78 11.49
CA LEU A 112 11.61 -2.15 11.31
C LEU A 112 12.90 -2.43 12.11
N ARG A 113 13.86 -1.50 12.12
CA ARG A 113 15.08 -1.62 12.94
C ARG A 113 14.79 -1.62 14.44
N SER A 114 13.88 -0.76 14.91
CA SER A 114 13.44 -0.74 16.30
C SER A 114 12.81 -2.07 16.69
N MET A 115 11.91 -2.60 15.86
CA MET A 115 11.29 -3.90 16.10
C MET A 115 12.29 -5.05 16.17
N TRP A 116 13.27 -5.03 15.27
CA TRP A 116 14.33 -6.03 15.25
C TRP A 116 15.20 -5.97 16.51
N ARG A 117 15.51 -4.76 17.02
CA ARG A 117 16.39 -4.56 18.18
C ARG A 117 15.67 -4.75 19.52
N ASP A 118 14.49 -4.16 19.65
CA ASP A 118 13.80 -3.93 20.92
C ASP A 118 12.47 -4.71 21.02
N GLY A 119 12.15 -5.51 19.99
CA GLY A 119 10.92 -6.30 19.90
C GLY A 119 9.72 -5.54 19.30
N LEU A 120 8.67 -6.30 18.98
CA LEU A 120 7.48 -5.85 18.24
C LEU A 120 6.81 -4.60 18.81
N TYR A 121 6.77 -4.47 20.14
CA TYR A 121 6.06 -3.41 20.85
C TYR A 121 6.85 -2.10 20.97
N SER A 122 8.10 -2.06 20.50
CA SER A 122 8.94 -0.85 20.53
C SER A 122 8.49 0.28 19.61
N VAL A 123 7.52 0.01 18.73
CA VAL A 123 7.01 0.94 17.70
C VAL A 123 5.51 1.21 17.84
N CYS A 124 4.91 0.75 18.94
CA CYS A 124 3.52 0.96 19.30
C CYS A 124 3.33 2.31 20.00
#